data_AF-A0A954IJB8-F1
#
_entry.id   AF-A0A954IJB8-F1
#
_cell.length_a   1.000
_cell.length_b   1.000
_cell.length_c   1.000
_cell.angle_alpha   90.00
_cell.angle_beta   90.00
_cell.angle_gamma   90.00
#
_symmetry.space_group_name_H-M   'P 1'
#
loop_
_entity.id
_entity.type
_entity.pdbx_description
1 polymer ?
#
loop_
_entity_poly.entity_id
_entity_poly.type
_entity_poly.pdbx_seq_one_letter_code
_entity_poly.pdbx_strand_id
1 'polypeptide(L)'
;MLDWCRWLFGVVPKSAVGSPRSYLFVHYIFMALIAIVLGLPPVTQWLRHTVPFFPESNDNLARWGLGWVDKIWCGVLFVLFYGIVRMVLYLLAVLGIEDESEFPDIEADWQEILTSLERERLYIDELPLFLVNGLTPQQEISAFDAAFEGAGGTEWRVVAPPITRTSAVIRAFGRDDAIFLCTSGVGATSCQQGKVAPDSDDSGGRATSARASERVTGTQKASQISEVVARARSATGTAHAGSPTASAPAAPAARPAAAAAPSTFFGTMLPGGLKKAMQTFAAVNQSSVKGYGKKRVLPITELESLIGVRRMRFLCQLIGKVRKPFCGINGLLQAIPLSWTSEPDYARKLAPAVRDDLIAVHSALQLQFPVVAMVTELDDVAGVKEFLLRSERL
;
A
#
# COMPACT_ATOMS: atom_id res chain seq x y z
N MET A 1 16.29 18.27 -16.70
CA MET A 1 17.12 18.48 -17.92
C MET A 1 17.24 17.20 -18.73
N LEU A 2 17.54 16.05 -18.11
CA LEU A 2 17.57 14.73 -18.77
C LEU A 2 16.25 14.35 -19.48
N ASP A 3 15.09 14.65 -18.89
CA ASP A 3 13.79 14.36 -19.52
C ASP A 3 13.57 15.14 -20.81
N TRP A 4 14.07 16.38 -20.84
CA TRP A 4 13.99 17.25 -22.02
C TRP A 4 14.90 16.74 -23.14
N CYS A 5 16.11 16.28 -22.80
CA CYS A 5 17.00 15.60 -23.74
C CYS A 5 16.38 14.29 -24.26
N ARG A 6 15.80 13.46 -23.38
CA ARG A 6 15.08 12.23 -23.75
C ARG A 6 13.99 12.51 -24.77
N TRP A 7 13.19 13.56 -24.54
CA TRP A 7 12.16 14.00 -25.47
C TRP A 7 12.74 14.40 -26.83
N LEU A 8 13.78 15.23 -26.82
CA LEU A 8 14.48 15.72 -28.02
C LEU A 8 15.10 14.59 -28.86
N PHE A 9 15.43 13.45 -28.25
CA PHE A 9 16.01 12.30 -28.95
C PHE A 9 15.02 11.16 -29.18
N GLY A 10 13.72 11.42 -29.02
CA GLY A 10 12.67 10.50 -29.41
C GLY A 10 12.41 9.37 -28.41
N VAL A 11 12.86 9.50 -27.16
CA VAL A 11 12.45 8.64 -26.04
C VAL A 11 11.12 9.14 -25.52
N VAL A 12 10.07 8.32 -25.65
CA VAL A 12 8.72 8.68 -25.24
C VAL A 12 8.64 8.59 -23.72
N PRO A 13 8.35 9.69 -22.99
CA PRO A 13 8.14 9.59 -21.56
C PRO A 13 6.90 8.75 -21.27
N LYS A 14 6.93 7.94 -20.21
CA LYS A 14 5.80 7.09 -19.79
C LYS A 14 4.53 7.91 -19.51
N SER A 15 4.66 9.22 -19.30
CA SER A 15 3.56 10.17 -19.07
C SER A 15 2.97 10.80 -20.33
N ALA A 16 3.49 10.52 -21.54
CA ALA A 16 2.98 11.12 -22.76
C ALA A 16 1.54 10.66 -23.06
N VAL A 17 0.63 11.64 -23.19
CA VAL A 17 -0.76 11.40 -23.62
C VAL A 17 -0.77 11.20 -25.14
N GLY A 18 -0.76 9.94 -25.60
CA GLY A 18 -0.88 9.61 -27.01
C GLY A 18 -0.33 8.22 -27.39
N SER A 19 -0.62 7.77 -28.61
CA SER A 19 -0.03 6.55 -29.14
C SER A 19 1.48 6.73 -29.34
N PRO A 20 2.34 5.87 -28.76
CA PRO A 20 3.80 5.95 -28.94
C PRO A 20 4.22 5.94 -30.41
N ARG A 21 3.45 5.25 -31.26
CA ARG A 21 3.70 5.18 -32.71
C ARG A 21 3.52 6.54 -33.39
N SER A 22 2.47 7.28 -33.02
CA SER A 22 2.19 8.61 -33.58
C SER A 22 3.28 9.61 -33.19
N TYR A 23 3.72 9.56 -31.93
CA TYR A 23 4.82 10.40 -31.47
C TYR A 23 6.11 10.12 -32.25
N LEU A 24 6.49 8.84 -32.38
CA LEU A 24 7.69 8.46 -33.13
C LEU A 24 7.61 8.91 -34.59
N PHE A 25 6.45 8.76 -35.24
CA PHE A 25 6.26 9.20 -36.62
C PHE A 25 6.45 10.71 -36.78
N VAL A 26 5.80 11.52 -35.93
CA VAL A 26 5.95 12.99 -35.94
C VAL A 26 7.39 13.39 -35.67
N HIS A 27 8.04 12.74 -34.70
CA HIS A 27 9.43 13.00 -34.35
C HIS A 27 10.39 12.72 -35.52
N TYR A 28 10.24 11.58 -36.20
CA TYR A 28 11.09 11.24 -37.34
C TYR A 28 10.86 12.15 -38.55
N ILE A 29 9.61 12.55 -38.81
CA ILE A 29 9.33 13.56 -39.84
C ILE A 29 10.02 14.87 -39.51
N PHE A 30 9.92 15.33 -38.25
CA PHE A 30 10.56 16.56 -37.81
C PHE A 30 12.09 16.51 -37.98
N MET A 31 12.72 15.42 -37.54
CA MET A 31 14.16 15.23 -37.72
C MET A 31 14.58 15.11 -39.19
N ALA A 32 13.76 14.47 -40.03
CA ALA A 32 13.99 14.40 -41.46
C ALA A 32 13.91 15.79 -42.12
N LEU A 33 12.93 16.62 -41.72
CA LEU A 33 12.81 18.00 -42.21
C LEU A 33 14.02 18.85 -41.80
N ILE A 34 14.49 18.74 -40.55
CA ILE A 34 15.71 19.41 -40.10
C ILE A 34 16.92 18.95 -40.94
N ALA A 35 17.06 17.64 -41.15
CA ALA A 35 18.15 17.11 -41.96
C ALA A 35 18.11 17.62 -43.41
N ILE A 36 16.92 17.73 -44.01
CA ILE A 36 16.73 18.29 -45.35
C ILE A 36 17.12 19.77 -45.37
N VAL A 37 16.63 20.56 -44.42
CA VAL A 37 16.94 22.00 -44.32
C VAL A 37 18.43 22.23 -44.13
N LEU A 38 19.09 21.47 -43.25
CA LEU A 38 20.54 21.52 -43.04
C LEU A 38 21.34 21.02 -44.25
N GLY A 39 20.74 20.19 -45.12
CA GLY A 39 21.33 19.74 -46.36
C GLY A 39 21.17 20.71 -47.54
N LEU A 40 20.36 21.78 -47.40
CA LEU A 40 20.18 22.75 -48.47
C LEU A 40 21.48 23.55 -48.69
N PRO A 41 21.93 23.74 -49.95
CA PRO A 41 23.18 24.43 -50.26
C PRO A 41 23.40 25.79 -49.56
N PRO A 42 22.43 26.72 -49.49
CA PRO A 42 22.65 28.01 -48.84
C PRO A 42 22.93 27.86 -47.33
N VAL A 43 22.30 26.89 -46.68
CA VAL A 43 22.46 26.62 -45.24
C VAL A 43 23.82 25.97 -45.00
N THR A 44 24.17 24.94 -45.77
CA THR A 44 25.48 24.27 -45.71
C THR A 44 26.63 25.26 -45.91
N GLN A 45 26.54 26.13 -46.92
CA GLN A 45 27.57 27.14 -47.22
C GLN A 45 27.70 28.18 -46.10
N TRP A 46 26.57 28.66 -45.59
CA TRP A 46 26.56 29.61 -44.47
C TRP A 46 27.20 29.01 -43.20
N LEU A 47 26.86 27.75 -42.86
CA LEU A 47 27.46 27.04 -41.73
C LEU A 47 28.96 26.84 -41.90
N ARG A 48 29.41 26.47 -43.10
CA ARG A 48 30.84 26.30 -43.43
C ARG A 48 31.63 27.60 -43.23
N HIS A 49 31.06 28.75 -43.59
CA HIS A 49 31.71 30.04 -43.39
C HIS A 49 31.68 30.49 -41.91
N THR A 50 30.63 30.14 -41.18
CA THR A 50 30.42 30.62 -39.81
C THR A 50 31.21 29.83 -38.78
N VAL A 51 31.41 28.53 -38.99
CA VAL A 51 32.05 27.64 -38.02
C VAL A 51 33.47 27.29 -38.51
N PRO A 52 34.52 27.86 -37.89
CA PRO A 52 35.90 27.74 -38.37
C PRO A 52 36.51 26.33 -38.25
N PHE A 53 35.78 25.38 -37.64
CA PHE A 53 36.23 24.00 -37.46
C PHE A 53 35.92 23.10 -38.66
N PHE A 54 35.12 23.55 -39.63
CA PHE A 54 34.79 22.71 -40.78
C PHE A 54 35.95 22.67 -41.78
N PRO A 55 36.40 21.47 -42.19
CA PRO A 55 37.47 21.34 -43.17
C PRO A 55 37.07 22.01 -44.48
N GLU A 56 37.99 22.78 -45.07
CA GLU A 56 37.84 23.29 -46.43
C GLU A 56 37.57 22.12 -47.39
N SER A 57 36.79 22.38 -48.45
CA SER A 57 36.24 21.37 -49.34
C SER A 57 37.29 20.33 -49.74
N ASN A 58 37.05 19.08 -49.37
CA ASN A 58 37.99 18.01 -49.61
C ASN A 58 37.83 17.53 -51.06
N ASP A 59 38.66 18.05 -51.97
CA ASP A 59 38.66 17.70 -53.41
C ASP A 59 38.71 16.19 -53.68
N ASN A 60 39.17 15.41 -52.70
CA ASN A 60 39.19 13.96 -52.74
C ASN A 60 37.80 13.32 -52.90
N LEU A 61 36.74 13.90 -52.33
CA LEU A 61 35.35 13.40 -52.47
C LEU A 61 34.82 13.57 -53.90
N ALA A 62 35.22 14.66 -54.58
CA ALA A 62 34.88 14.88 -55.97
C ALA A 62 35.55 13.85 -56.89
N ARG A 63 36.80 13.46 -56.60
CA ARG A 63 37.52 12.41 -57.34
C ARG A 63 36.86 11.05 -57.26
N TRP A 64 36.12 10.75 -56.19
CA TRP A 64 35.41 9.48 -55.99
C TRP A 64 33.97 9.49 -56.54
N GLY A 65 33.58 10.54 -57.27
CA GLY A 65 32.22 10.67 -57.84
C GLY A 65 31.13 11.01 -56.81
N LEU A 66 31.51 11.32 -55.57
CA LEU A 66 30.60 11.64 -54.46
C LEU A 66 30.43 13.17 -54.27
N GLY A 67 30.63 13.96 -55.32
CA GLY A 67 30.54 15.43 -55.24
C GLY A 67 29.16 15.97 -54.80
N TRP A 68 28.11 15.15 -54.86
CA TRP A 68 26.80 15.49 -54.30
C TRP A 68 26.79 15.48 -52.77
N VAL A 69 27.62 14.64 -52.13
CA VAL A 69 27.73 14.54 -50.67
C VAL A 69 28.31 15.83 -50.09
N ASP A 70 29.26 16.48 -50.77
CA ASP A 70 29.81 17.77 -50.31
C ASP A 70 28.72 18.86 -50.23
N LYS A 71 27.70 18.79 -51.09
CA LYS A 71 26.58 19.74 -51.10
C LYS A 71 25.62 19.54 -49.92
N ILE A 72 25.43 18.29 -49.49
CA ILE A 72 24.48 17.91 -48.43
C ILE A 72 25.15 17.48 -47.13
N TRP A 73 26.45 17.69 -47.00
CA TRP A 73 27.29 17.16 -45.93
C TRP A 73 26.78 17.48 -44.52
N CYS A 74 26.30 18.71 -44.30
CA CYS A 74 25.72 19.13 -43.01
C CYS A 74 24.49 18.31 -42.62
N GLY A 75 23.59 18.01 -43.57
CA GLY A 75 22.44 17.14 -43.34
C GLY A 75 22.86 15.70 -43.00
N VAL A 76 23.84 15.16 -43.72
CA VAL A 76 24.38 13.81 -43.47
C VAL A 76 25.02 13.71 -42.09
N LEU A 77 25.87 14.68 -41.71
CA LEU A 77 26.48 14.73 -40.38
C LEU A 77 25.43 14.83 -39.28
N PHE A 78 24.38 15.63 -39.47
CA PHE A 78 23.29 15.74 -38.51
C PHE A 78 22.59 14.39 -38.29
N VAL A 79 22.24 13.68 -39.37
CA VAL A 79 21.60 12.35 -39.29
C VAL A 79 22.52 11.34 -38.61
N LEU A 80 23.82 11.34 -38.92
CA LEU A 80 24.80 10.48 -38.27
C LEU A 80 24.93 10.77 -36.77
N PHE A 81 25.09 12.04 -36.40
CA PHE A 81 25.17 12.46 -34.99
C PHE A 81 23.91 12.08 -34.22
N TYR A 82 22.74 12.36 -34.79
CA TYR A 82 21.46 11.94 -34.21
C TYR A 82 21.38 10.42 -34.04
N GLY A 83 21.80 9.65 -35.06
CA GLY A 83 21.87 8.19 -34.99
C GLY A 83 22.78 7.69 -33.87
N ILE A 84 23.95 8.31 -33.69
CA ILE A 84 24.89 7.99 -32.60
C ILE A 84 24.26 8.28 -31.24
N VAL A 85 23.69 9.47 -31.02
CA VAL A 85 23.05 9.81 -29.73
C VAL A 85 21.89 8.86 -29.45
N ARG A 86 21.08 8.54 -30.45
CA ARG A 86 19.97 7.58 -30.33
C ARG A 86 20.47 6.17 -30.01
N MET A 87 21.55 5.73 -30.65
CA MET A 87 22.21 4.46 -30.34
C MET A 87 22.74 4.42 -28.92
N VAL A 88 23.36 5.50 -28.43
CA VAL A 88 23.83 5.61 -27.03
C VAL A 88 22.65 5.55 -26.07
N LEU A 89 21.57 6.30 -26.31
CA LEU A 89 20.37 6.23 -25.46
C LEU A 89 19.73 4.85 -25.49
N TYR A 90 19.69 4.20 -26.65
CA TYR A 90 19.22 2.81 -26.76
C TYR A 90 20.12 1.86 -25.99
N LEU A 91 21.45 2.01 -26.07
CA LEU A 91 22.39 1.22 -25.27
C LEU A 91 22.22 1.49 -23.78
N LEU A 92 22.04 2.74 -23.34
CA LEU A 92 21.78 3.07 -21.93
C LEU A 92 20.47 2.42 -21.45
N ALA A 93 19.43 2.41 -22.30
CA ALA A 93 18.18 1.72 -22.00
C ALA A 93 18.36 0.21 -21.90
N VAL A 94 19.04 -0.41 -22.88
CA VAL A 94 19.33 -1.85 -22.91
C VAL A 94 20.25 -2.28 -21.76
N LEU A 95 21.19 -1.43 -21.36
CA LEU A 95 22.07 -1.64 -20.21
C LEU A 95 21.34 -1.48 -18.87
N GLY A 96 20.03 -1.18 -18.88
CA GLY A 96 19.24 -1.07 -17.66
C GLY A 96 19.59 0.16 -16.83
N ILE A 97 20.19 1.19 -17.44
CA ILE A 97 20.30 2.54 -16.83
C ILE A 97 18.95 3.28 -16.97
N GLU A 98 17.92 2.61 -17.50
CA GLU A 98 16.55 3.07 -17.36
C GLU A 98 16.17 3.25 -15.90
N ASP A 99 15.39 4.30 -15.63
CA ASP A 99 15.07 4.78 -14.30
C ASP A 99 14.60 3.61 -13.43
N GLU A 100 15.46 3.21 -12.50
CA GLU A 100 15.13 2.31 -11.41
C GLU A 100 13.77 2.76 -10.87
N SER A 101 12.82 1.83 -10.79
CA SER A 101 11.48 2.13 -10.27
C SER A 101 11.61 3.01 -9.02
N GLU A 102 10.77 4.04 -8.86
CA GLU A 102 10.83 4.93 -7.69
C GLU A 102 10.87 4.12 -6.38
N PHE A 103 10.21 2.96 -6.39
CA PHE A 103 10.23 1.97 -5.32
C PHE A 103 10.48 0.57 -5.91
N PRO A 104 11.75 0.16 -6.08
CA PRO A 104 12.08 -1.11 -6.73
C PRO A 104 11.71 -2.31 -5.86
N ASP A 105 11.68 -2.12 -4.54
CA ASP A 105 11.23 -3.10 -3.56
C ASP A 105 9.73 -3.43 -3.70
N ILE A 106 8.88 -2.41 -3.86
CA ILE A 106 7.44 -2.60 -4.08
C ILE A 106 7.19 -3.30 -5.42
N GLU A 107 7.89 -2.88 -6.48
CA GLU A 107 7.75 -3.50 -7.80
C GLU A 107 8.19 -4.97 -7.79
N ALA A 108 9.33 -5.28 -7.16
CA ALA A 108 9.82 -6.65 -7.07
C ALA A 108 8.84 -7.58 -6.34
N ASP A 109 8.34 -7.17 -5.17
CA ASP A 109 7.34 -7.95 -4.43
C ASP A 109 6.02 -8.05 -5.21
N TRP A 110 5.61 -6.99 -5.93
CA TRP A 110 4.40 -6.98 -6.74
C TRP A 110 4.47 -7.96 -7.91
N GLN A 111 5.59 -7.99 -8.64
CA GLN A 111 5.80 -8.95 -9.73
C GLN A 111 5.83 -10.40 -9.21
N GLU A 112 6.43 -10.64 -8.04
CA GLU A 112 6.41 -11.96 -7.40
C GLU A 112 4.99 -12.38 -7.01
N ILE A 113 4.17 -11.44 -6.50
CA ILE A 113 2.75 -11.65 -6.21
C ILE A 113 1.99 -12.04 -7.47
N LEU A 114 2.12 -11.30 -8.56
CA LEU A 114 1.41 -11.61 -9.81
C LEU A 114 1.80 -12.99 -10.37
N THR A 115 3.10 -13.29 -10.39
CA THR A 115 3.61 -14.59 -10.85
C THR A 115 3.08 -15.74 -10.00
N SER A 116 2.98 -15.53 -8.69
CA SER A 116 2.53 -16.55 -7.75
C SER A 116 1.01 -16.72 -7.80
N LEU A 117 0.25 -15.64 -7.96
CA LEU A 117 -1.20 -15.67 -8.19
C LEU A 117 -1.53 -16.47 -9.47
N GLU A 118 -0.81 -16.22 -10.57
CA GLU A 118 -0.98 -16.95 -11.83
C GLU A 118 -0.66 -18.45 -11.66
N ARG A 119 0.41 -18.79 -10.93
CA ARG A 119 0.77 -20.19 -10.64
C ARG A 119 -0.30 -20.93 -9.85
N GLU A 120 -0.92 -20.27 -8.88
CA GLU A 120 -2.02 -20.81 -8.08
C GLU A 120 -3.38 -20.72 -8.78
N ARG A 121 -3.44 -20.20 -10.02
CA ARG A 121 -4.67 -19.97 -10.80
C ARG A 121 -5.66 -19.02 -10.11
N LEU A 122 -5.14 -18.06 -9.34
CA LEU A 122 -5.92 -16.99 -8.73
C LEU A 122 -5.79 -15.74 -9.59
N TYR A 123 -6.78 -15.50 -10.44
CA TYR A 123 -6.78 -14.38 -11.37
C TYR A 123 -7.20 -13.08 -10.63
N ILE A 124 -6.31 -12.09 -10.61
CA ILE A 124 -6.51 -10.81 -9.88
C ILE A 124 -7.65 -9.95 -10.46
N ASP A 125 -8.00 -10.17 -11.72
CA ASP A 125 -9.11 -9.55 -12.42
C ASP A 125 -10.47 -10.21 -12.08
N GLU A 126 -10.49 -11.51 -11.80
CA GLU A 126 -11.71 -12.24 -11.47
C GLU A 126 -12.09 -12.15 -9.98
N LEU A 127 -11.09 -12.06 -9.09
CA LEU A 127 -11.31 -12.08 -7.64
C LEU A 127 -11.40 -10.67 -7.04
N PRO A 128 -12.21 -10.48 -5.99
CA PRO A 128 -12.21 -9.23 -5.24
C PRO A 128 -10.87 -9.04 -4.53
N LEU A 129 -10.32 -7.82 -4.64
CA LEU A 129 -9.03 -7.44 -4.03
C LEU A 129 -9.27 -6.48 -2.87
N PHE A 130 -8.81 -6.84 -1.68
CA PHE A 130 -8.89 -6.02 -0.48
C PHE A 130 -7.49 -5.56 -0.05
N LEU A 131 -7.35 -4.29 0.31
CA LEU A 131 -6.10 -3.80 0.92
C LEU A 131 -6.16 -3.97 2.43
N VAL A 132 -5.07 -4.41 3.03
CA VAL A 132 -4.93 -4.52 4.49
C VAL A 132 -3.74 -3.67 4.93
N ASN A 133 -4.03 -2.56 5.61
CA ASN A 133 -3.03 -1.59 6.06
C ASN A 133 -2.89 -1.61 7.58
N GLY A 134 -1.68 -1.33 8.07
CA GLY A 134 -1.41 -1.22 9.51
C GLY A 134 -1.37 -2.55 10.26
N LEU A 135 -1.08 -3.67 9.60
CA LEU A 135 -0.67 -4.90 10.30
C LEU A 135 0.85 -5.00 10.30
N THR A 136 1.39 -5.45 11.42
CA THR A 136 2.79 -5.92 11.47
C THR A 136 2.91 -7.28 10.78
N PRO A 137 4.10 -7.64 10.26
CA PRO A 137 4.33 -8.95 9.65
C PRO A 137 3.88 -10.14 10.52
N GLN A 138 4.01 -10.04 11.84
CA GLN A 138 3.57 -11.09 12.77
C GLN A 138 2.05 -11.13 12.92
N GLN A 139 1.40 -9.96 12.96
CA GLN A 139 -0.05 -9.86 13.04
C GLN A 139 -0.72 -10.31 11.73
N GLU A 140 -0.09 -10.08 10.58
CA GLU A 140 -0.57 -10.64 9.30
C GLU A 140 -0.71 -12.17 9.41
N ILE A 141 0.35 -12.85 9.84
CA ILE A 141 0.37 -14.31 10.01
C ILE A 141 -0.73 -14.74 10.97
N SER A 142 -0.78 -14.15 12.17
CA SER A 142 -1.78 -14.52 13.17
C SER A 142 -3.22 -14.26 12.72
N ALA A 143 -3.46 -13.19 11.96
CA ALA A 143 -4.80 -12.86 11.47
C ALA A 143 -5.29 -13.90 10.44
N PHE A 144 -4.43 -14.30 9.50
CA PHE A 144 -4.80 -15.27 8.46
C PHE A 144 -4.75 -16.72 8.96
N ASP A 145 -3.86 -17.06 9.91
CA ASP A 145 -3.84 -18.37 10.59
C ASP A 145 -5.10 -18.57 11.44
N ALA A 146 -5.54 -17.56 12.18
CA ALA A 146 -6.77 -17.65 12.97
C ALA A 146 -8.02 -17.74 12.08
N ALA A 147 -8.04 -16.99 10.97
CA ALA A 147 -9.11 -17.09 9.98
C ALA A 147 -9.15 -18.49 9.33
N PHE A 148 -8.01 -19.18 9.24
CA PHE A 148 -7.91 -20.55 8.75
C PHE A 148 -8.55 -21.58 9.69
N GLU A 149 -8.25 -21.52 10.99
CA GLU A 149 -8.79 -22.50 11.96
C GLU A 149 -10.33 -22.44 12.07
N GLY A 150 -10.92 -21.25 11.95
CA GLY A 150 -12.36 -21.06 12.07
C GLY A 150 -13.19 -21.47 10.85
N ALA A 151 -12.60 -21.50 9.64
CA ALA A 151 -13.34 -21.65 8.38
C ALA A 151 -13.57 -23.11 7.93
N GLY A 152 -13.38 -24.09 8.81
CA GLY A 152 -13.70 -25.50 8.51
C GLY A 152 -12.77 -26.17 7.49
N GLY A 153 -11.50 -25.72 7.41
CA GLY A 153 -10.44 -26.45 6.71
C GLY A 153 -10.13 -26.01 5.27
N THR A 154 -10.66 -24.87 4.80
CA THR A 154 -10.20 -24.26 3.54
C THR A 154 -9.13 -23.22 3.83
N GLU A 155 -7.89 -23.55 3.45
CA GLU A 155 -6.67 -22.83 3.79
C GLU A 155 -6.53 -21.50 3.05
N TRP A 156 -6.48 -20.39 3.80
CA TRP A 156 -5.96 -19.13 3.29
C TRP A 156 -4.47 -19.32 3.00
N ARG A 157 -4.08 -19.21 1.73
CA ARG A 157 -2.70 -19.47 1.33
C ARG A 157 -1.96 -18.15 1.20
N VAL A 158 -0.78 -18.09 1.81
CA VAL A 158 0.19 -17.05 1.48
C VAL A 158 0.66 -17.30 0.07
N VAL A 159 0.35 -16.39 -0.84
CA VAL A 159 0.66 -16.54 -2.26
C VAL A 159 2.11 -16.12 -2.50
N ALA A 160 2.46 -14.88 -2.11
CA ALA A 160 3.81 -14.34 -2.17
C ALA A 160 3.90 -12.93 -1.54
N PRO A 161 5.11 -12.43 -1.25
CA PRO A 161 6.32 -13.20 -0.97
C PRO A 161 6.14 -14.13 0.25
N PRO A 162 7.01 -15.14 0.47
CA PRO A 162 6.87 -16.06 1.58
C PRO A 162 7.02 -15.34 2.94
N ILE A 163 6.32 -15.83 3.96
CA ILE A 163 6.34 -15.29 5.34
C ILE A 163 7.76 -15.17 5.90
N THR A 164 8.65 -16.08 5.52
CA THR A 164 10.05 -16.11 5.97
C THR A 164 10.85 -14.89 5.51
N ARG A 165 10.39 -14.18 4.48
CA ARG A 165 11.04 -12.97 3.98
C ARG A 165 10.60 -11.76 4.78
N THR A 166 11.44 -11.34 5.72
CA THR A 166 11.21 -10.15 6.56
C THR A 166 11.34 -8.82 5.82
N SER A 167 12.00 -8.80 4.66
CA SER A 167 12.17 -7.62 3.81
C SER A 167 10.99 -7.33 2.89
N ALA A 168 9.96 -8.19 2.87
CA ALA A 168 8.79 -7.99 2.03
C ALA A 168 7.99 -6.76 2.51
N VAL A 169 7.70 -5.84 1.60
CA VAL A 169 6.96 -4.60 1.89
C VAL A 169 5.47 -4.73 1.60
N ILE A 170 5.11 -5.68 0.74
CA ILE A 170 3.74 -6.10 0.47
C ILE A 170 3.65 -7.62 0.44
N ARG A 171 2.51 -8.18 0.83
CA ARG A 171 2.23 -9.63 0.76
C ARG A 171 0.80 -9.89 0.34
N ALA A 172 0.60 -10.87 -0.52
CA ALA A 172 -0.72 -11.32 -0.94
C ALA A 172 -1.11 -12.63 -0.23
N PHE A 173 -2.28 -12.61 0.36
CA PHE A 173 -3.00 -13.78 0.88
C PHE A 173 -4.20 -13.99 -0.03
N GLY A 174 -4.40 -15.22 -0.50
CA GLY A 174 -5.39 -15.49 -1.53
C GLY A 174 -6.15 -16.77 -1.29
N ARG A 175 -7.39 -16.78 -1.78
CA ARG A 175 -8.29 -17.93 -1.89
C ARG A 175 -9.17 -17.75 -3.13
N ASP A 176 -9.86 -18.80 -3.53
CA ASP A 176 -10.76 -18.85 -4.68
C ASP A 176 -11.91 -17.82 -4.65
N ASP A 177 -12.13 -17.12 -3.53
CA ASP A 177 -13.17 -16.11 -3.36
C ASP A 177 -12.65 -14.68 -3.15
N ALA A 178 -11.39 -14.48 -2.74
CA ALA A 178 -10.82 -13.15 -2.51
C ALA A 178 -9.29 -13.14 -2.41
N ILE A 179 -8.72 -11.97 -2.69
CA ILE A 179 -7.30 -11.66 -2.49
C ILE A 179 -7.19 -10.52 -1.48
N PHE A 180 -6.34 -10.69 -0.47
CA PHE A 180 -5.97 -9.67 0.52
C PHE A 180 -4.51 -9.29 0.33
N LEU A 181 -4.26 -7.99 0.14
CA LEU A 181 -2.92 -7.44 -0.03
C LEU A 181 -2.53 -6.65 1.22
N CYS A 182 -1.66 -7.24 2.03
CA CYS A 182 -1.11 -6.62 3.23
C CYS A 182 0.03 -5.67 2.89
N THR A 183 0.00 -4.46 3.46
CA THR A 183 0.92 -3.36 3.14
C THR A 183 1.85 -2.98 4.31
N SER A 184 2.53 -3.96 4.91
CA SER A 184 3.39 -3.75 6.10
C SER A 184 4.60 -2.83 5.89
N GLY A 185 5.01 -2.55 4.64
CA GLY A 185 6.09 -1.62 4.29
C GLY A 185 5.66 -0.46 3.40
N VAL A 186 4.36 -0.23 3.26
CA VAL A 186 3.79 0.77 2.35
C VAL A 186 2.74 1.61 3.10
N GLY A 187 2.85 2.94 3.02
CA GLY A 187 1.98 3.88 3.74
C GLY A 187 2.65 4.49 4.98
N ALA A 188 2.18 5.68 5.35
CA ALA A 188 2.64 6.41 6.53
C ALA A 188 2.32 5.64 7.82
N THR A 189 1.18 4.94 7.87
CA THR A 189 0.78 4.12 9.02
C THR A 189 1.76 2.97 9.27
N SER A 190 2.17 2.28 8.22
CA SER A 190 3.15 1.19 8.30
C SER A 190 4.54 1.69 8.69
N CYS A 191 4.96 2.86 8.17
CA CYS A 191 6.21 3.50 8.59
C CYS A 191 6.21 3.84 10.10
N GLN A 192 5.07 4.28 10.65
CA GLN A 192 4.91 4.52 12.08
C GLN A 192 5.04 3.21 12.89
N GLN A 193 4.56 2.08 12.36
CA GLN A 193 4.58 0.78 13.06
C GLN A 193 5.96 0.17 13.19
N GLY A 194 6.84 0.40 12.20
CA GLY A 194 8.23 -0.05 12.27
C GLY A 194 9.06 0.64 13.36
N LYS A 195 8.59 1.78 13.88
CA LYS A 195 9.34 2.64 14.82
C LYS A 195 8.93 2.43 16.28
N VAL A 196 9.14 1.21 16.73
CA VAL A 196 8.95 0.86 18.13
C VAL A 196 10.24 1.10 18.89
N ALA A 197 10.24 2.04 19.84
CA ALA A 197 11.40 2.22 20.71
C ALA A 197 11.57 0.96 21.56
N PRO A 198 12.78 0.37 21.63
CA PRO A 198 13.04 -0.66 22.63
C PRO A 198 12.81 -0.03 24.01
N ASP A 199 12.02 -0.70 24.86
CA ASP A 199 11.82 -0.26 26.24
C ASP A 199 13.21 -0.15 26.88
N SER A 200 13.66 1.08 27.12
CA SER A 200 14.93 1.37 27.76
C SER A 200 14.83 1.18 29.28
N ASP A 201 14.21 0.08 29.70
CA ASP A 201 14.01 -0.30 31.10
C ASP A 201 15.29 -0.84 31.75
N ASP A 202 16.40 -0.91 31.01
CA ASP A 202 17.70 -1.35 31.52
C ASP A 202 18.61 -0.20 31.99
N SER A 203 18.06 1.02 32.11
CA SER A 203 18.78 2.13 32.75
C SER A 203 18.67 2.06 34.28
N GLY A 204 19.37 1.07 34.84
CA GLY A 204 20.09 1.15 36.11
C GLY A 204 19.29 1.64 37.32
N GLY A 205 18.92 0.71 38.19
CA GLY A 205 18.38 0.97 39.51
C GLY A 205 19.10 2.10 40.26
N ARG A 206 18.45 3.26 40.34
CA ARG A 206 18.60 4.17 41.47
C ARG A 206 17.41 3.93 42.38
N ALA A 207 17.62 3.08 43.38
CA ALA A 207 16.72 2.88 44.51
C ALA A 207 16.35 4.24 45.11
N THR A 208 15.23 4.80 44.67
CA THR A 208 14.57 5.90 45.34
C THR A 208 13.36 5.30 46.03
N SER A 209 13.55 5.08 47.33
CA SER A 209 12.56 4.87 48.38
C SER A 209 11.11 4.79 47.90
N ALA A 210 10.53 3.61 48.08
CA ALA A 210 9.12 3.31 48.03
C ALA A 210 8.27 4.48 48.57
N ARG A 211 7.62 5.19 47.66
CA ARG A 211 6.40 5.94 47.99
C ARG A 211 5.26 4.95 47.78
N ALA A 212 4.66 4.51 48.89
CA ALA A 212 3.50 3.64 48.89
C ALA A 212 2.39 4.25 48.01
N SER A 213 2.25 3.71 46.79
CA SER A 213 1.09 3.93 45.95
C SER A 213 -0.04 3.10 46.56
N GLU A 214 -1.06 3.82 46.99
CA GLU A 214 -2.28 3.32 47.59
C GLU A 214 -2.93 2.29 46.65
N ARG A 215 -2.97 1.06 47.14
CA ARG A 215 -3.56 -0.10 46.48
C ARG A 215 -5.07 0.12 46.41
N VAL A 216 -5.57 0.66 45.30
CA VAL A 216 -7.01 0.73 45.01
C VAL A 216 -7.47 -0.69 44.61
N THR A 217 -7.65 -1.54 45.61
CA THR A 217 -8.52 -2.72 45.54
C THR A 217 -9.89 -2.30 46.04
N GLY A 218 -10.70 -1.74 45.13
CA GLY A 218 -12.08 -1.37 45.42
C GLY A 218 -12.98 -1.78 44.28
N THR A 219 -13.80 -2.81 44.50
CA THR A 219 -14.99 -3.08 43.68
C THR A 219 -15.87 -1.83 43.73
N GLN A 220 -15.89 -1.02 42.66
CA GLN A 220 -16.78 0.13 42.60
C GLN A 220 -18.22 -0.36 42.59
N LYS A 221 -19.02 0.13 43.55
CA LYS A 221 -20.45 -0.16 43.64
C LYS A 221 -21.16 0.44 42.41
N ALA A 222 -22.14 -0.29 41.89
CA ALA A 222 -22.91 0.03 40.68
C ALA A 222 -23.62 1.41 40.68
N SER A 223 -23.61 2.14 41.80
CA SER A 223 -24.22 3.47 41.93
C SER A 223 -23.36 4.62 41.36
N GLN A 224 -22.08 4.41 41.02
CA GLN A 224 -21.22 5.46 40.46
C GLN A 224 -21.23 5.53 38.92
N ILE A 225 -21.84 4.54 38.25
CA ILE A 225 -21.94 4.50 36.78
C ILE A 225 -23.01 5.49 36.26
N SER A 226 -24.05 5.78 37.05
CA SER A 226 -25.11 6.71 36.65
C SER A 226 -24.61 8.15 36.52
N GLU A 227 -23.66 8.57 37.36
CA GLU A 227 -23.06 9.91 37.30
C GLU A 227 -22.17 10.10 36.08
N VAL A 228 -21.43 9.07 35.68
CA VAL A 228 -20.57 9.09 34.48
C VAL A 228 -21.41 9.07 33.20
N VAL A 229 -22.51 8.31 33.18
CA VAL A 229 -23.46 8.29 32.06
C VAL A 229 -24.26 9.60 31.95
N ALA A 230 -24.60 10.24 33.07
CA ALA A 230 -25.25 11.55 33.08
C ALA A 230 -24.31 12.66 32.55
N ARG A 231 -23.01 12.59 32.89
CA ARG A 231 -21.98 13.53 32.42
C ARG A 231 -21.61 13.32 30.94
N ALA A 232 -21.73 12.10 30.42
CA ALA A 232 -21.57 11.81 29.00
C ALA A 232 -22.75 12.30 28.15
N ARG A 233 -23.97 12.33 28.70
CA ARG A 233 -25.17 12.85 28.01
C ARG A 233 -25.22 14.38 27.91
N SER A 234 -24.52 15.11 28.78
CA SER A 234 -24.49 16.59 28.74
C SER A 234 -23.43 17.16 27.81
N ALA A 235 -22.48 16.35 27.32
CA ALA A 235 -21.37 16.80 26.49
C ALA A 235 -21.64 16.76 24.97
N THR A 236 -22.70 16.07 24.52
CA THR A 236 -23.09 15.98 23.11
C THR A 236 -24.21 16.96 22.80
N GLY A 237 -23.82 18.22 22.58
CA GLY A 237 -24.72 19.24 22.03
C GLY A 237 -25.03 18.95 20.57
N THR A 238 -26.15 18.26 20.30
CA THR A 238 -26.72 18.16 18.95
C THR A 238 -27.70 19.32 18.73
N ALA A 239 -27.36 20.15 17.75
CA ALA A 239 -28.16 21.28 17.31
C ALA A 239 -29.55 20.83 16.83
N HIS A 240 -30.58 21.54 17.29
CA HIS A 240 -31.94 21.48 16.78
C HIS A 240 -31.99 21.90 15.30
N ALA A 241 -32.55 21.04 14.45
CA ALA A 241 -32.99 21.40 13.11
C ALA A 241 -34.35 20.77 12.81
N GLY A 242 -35.35 21.65 12.71
CA GLY A 242 -36.42 21.66 11.71
C GLY A 242 -37.25 20.39 11.48
N SER A 243 -38.47 20.41 11.99
CA SER A 243 -39.59 19.59 11.50
C SER A 243 -39.88 19.91 10.02
N PRO A 244 -40.27 18.90 9.23
CA PRO A 244 -41.52 19.06 8.51
C PRO A 244 -42.45 17.83 8.60
N THR A 245 -43.72 18.18 8.46
CA THR A 245 -44.95 17.41 8.51
C THR A 245 -45.22 16.63 7.22
N ALA A 246 -46.06 15.59 7.35
CA ALA A 246 -46.80 14.85 6.30
C ALA A 246 -45.97 13.85 5.46
N SER A 247 -46.43 12.66 5.07
CA SER A 247 -47.75 12.01 5.09
C SER A 247 -47.53 10.51 4.76
N ALA A 248 -48.30 9.62 5.41
CA ALA A 248 -48.39 8.20 5.07
C ALA A 248 -49.07 7.99 3.70
N PRO A 249 -48.80 6.86 3.01
CA PRO A 249 -49.85 5.83 3.01
C PRO A 249 -49.37 4.35 2.92
N ALA A 250 -50.20 3.51 3.56
CA ALA A 250 -50.70 2.18 3.17
C ALA A 250 -49.76 1.02 2.79
N ALA A 251 -49.95 -0.07 3.55
CA ALA A 251 -49.51 -1.44 3.31
C ALA A 251 -50.17 -2.08 2.06
N PRO A 252 -49.62 -3.22 1.59
CA PRO A 252 -50.44 -4.43 1.65
C PRO A 252 -49.69 -5.69 2.09
N ALA A 253 -50.51 -6.70 2.38
CA ALA A 253 -50.27 -7.89 3.18
C ALA A 253 -49.62 -9.09 2.46
N ALA A 254 -48.91 -9.88 3.28
CA ALA A 254 -48.88 -11.35 3.40
C ALA A 254 -48.46 -12.26 2.22
N ARG A 255 -47.43 -13.10 2.48
CA ARG A 255 -47.55 -14.58 2.48
C ARG A 255 -46.36 -15.26 3.21
N PRO A 256 -46.57 -16.37 3.94
CA PRO A 256 -45.53 -17.07 4.69
C PRO A 256 -45.00 -18.31 3.94
N ALA A 257 -43.72 -18.65 4.13
CA ALA A 257 -43.19 -19.96 3.73
C ALA A 257 -42.09 -20.45 4.70
N ALA A 258 -42.38 -21.64 5.25
CA ALA A 258 -41.49 -22.72 5.65
C ALA A 258 -40.37 -22.48 6.68
N ALA A 259 -40.61 -23.03 7.87
CA ALA A 259 -39.62 -23.32 8.91
C ALA A 259 -38.72 -24.51 8.51
N ALA A 260 -37.41 -24.35 8.70
CA ALA A 260 -36.43 -25.44 8.71
C ALA A 260 -35.98 -25.69 10.16
N ALA A 261 -35.97 -26.95 10.56
CA ALA A 261 -35.68 -27.43 11.92
C ALA A 261 -34.17 -27.34 12.27
N PRO A 262 -33.79 -27.12 13.54
CA PRO A 262 -32.42 -27.27 13.99
C PRO A 262 -32.11 -28.73 14.36
N SER A 263 -30.99 -29.24 13.83
CA SER A 263 -30.40 -30.52 14.22
C SER A 263 -29.73 -30.43 15.59
N THR A 264 -30.24 -31.20 16.53
CA THR A 264 -29.72 -31.41 17.89
C THR A 264 -28.41 -32.22 17.85
N PHE A 265 -27.29 -31.59 18.18
CA PHE A 265 -26.01 -32.27 18.41
C PHE A 265 -25.75 -32.33 19.92
N PHE A 266 -26.14 -33.43 20.56
CA PHE A 266 -25.88 -33.71 21.97
C PHE A 266 -24.64 -34.61 22.09
N GLY A 267 -23.48 -34.01 22.33
CA GLY A 267 -22.26 -34.70 22.73
C GLY A 267 -22.06 -34.62 24.24
N THR A 268 -22.24 -35.74 24.95
CA THR A 268 -21.95 -35.90 26.37
C THR A 268 -20.45 -35.76 26.65
N MET A 269 -20.04 -34.71 27.37
CA MET A 269 -18.67 -34.59 27.89
C MET A 269 -18.49 -35.42 29.16
N LEU A 270 -17.50 -36.31 29.16
CA LEU A 270 -17.07 -37.08 30.33
C LEU A 270 -16.47 -36.17 31.43
N PRO A 271 -16.79 -36.41 32.72
CA PRO A 271 -16.24 -35.65 33.84
C PRO A 271 -14.81 -36.14 34.15
N GLY A 272 -13.81 -35.42 33.64
CA GLY A 272 -12.40 -35.71 33.94
C GLY A 272 -11.35 -34.81 33.26
N GLY A 273 -11.69 -34.13 32.15
CA GLY A 273 -10.74 -33.31 31.39
C GLY A 273 -10.37 -31.95 31.99
N LEU A 274 -11.18 -31.43 32.92
CA LEU A 274 -11.06 -30.04 33.41
C LEU A 274 -9.75 -29.80 34.18
N LYS A 275 -9.25 -30.80 34.92
CA LYS A 275 -8.05 -30.66 35.75
C LYS A 275 -6.77 -30.61 34.92
N LYS A 276 -6.73 -31.35 33.80
CA LYS A 276 -5.59 -31.37 32.88
C LYS A 276 -5.58 -30.12 31.99
N ALA A 277 -6.75 -29.64 31.56
CA ALA A 277 -6.88 -28.35 30.88
C ALA A 277 -6.41 -27.18 31.75
N MET A 278 -6.81 -27.12 33.03
CA MET A 278 -6.37 -26.05 33.94
C MET A 278 -4.86 -26.04 34.20
N GLN A 279 -4.19 -27.20 34.23
CA GLN A 279 -2.73 -27.27 34.38
C GLN A 279 -1.99 -26.86 33.10
N THR A 280 -2.54 -27.13 31.91
CA THR A 280 -1.99 -26.63 30.64
C THR A 280 -2.13 -25.10 30.53
N PHE A 281 -3.22 -24.51 31.04
CA PHE A 281 -3.39 -23.05 31.03
C PHE A 281 -2.49 -22.31 32.03
N ALA A 282 -2.14 -22.92 33.16
CA ALA A 282 -1.21 -22.32 34.13
C ALA A 282 0.24 -22.27 33.64
N ALA A 283 0.66 -23.24 32.82
CA ALA A 283 2.00 -23.26 32.22
C ALA A 283 2.12 -22.32 31.00
N VAL A 284 1.03 -22.07 30.26
CA VAL A 284 0.98 -21.10 29.14
C VAL A 284 0.97 -19.64 29.64
N ASN A 285 0.50 -19.39 30.87
CA ASN A 285 0.53 -18.04 31.47
C ASN A 285 1.92 -17.58 31.95
N GLN A 286 2.96 -18.44 31.89
CA GLN A 286 4.33 -18.07 32.29
C GLN A 286 5.31 -17.90 31.12
N SER A 287 4.92 -18.26 29.89
CA SER A 287 5.74 -18.00 28.71
C SER A 287 5.55 -16.55 28.27
N SER A 288 6.35 -15.66 28.85
CA SER A 288 6.47 -14.23 28.52
C SER A 288 5.14 -13.48 28.49
N VAL A 289 4.92 -12.58 29.45
CA VAL A 289 4.00 -11.46 29.25
C VAL A 289 4.50 -10.72 28.00
N LYS A 290 3.94 -11.09 26.85
CA LYS A 290 4.15 -10.46 25.54
C LYS A 290 3.56 -9.07 25.66
N GLY A 291 4.32 -8.15 26.26
CA GLY A 291 3.95 -6.76 26.42
C GLY A 291 4.02 -6.03 25.08
N TYR A 292 3.16 -6.41 24.13
CA TYR A 292 2.96 -5.58 22.92
C TYR A 292 2.35 -4.23 23.32
N GLY A 293 1.55 -4.19 24.40
CA GLY A 293 0.91 -2.98 24.91
C GLY A 293 1.76 -1.89 25.58
N LYS A 294 3.09 -2.03 25.75
CA LYS A 294 3.91 -0.98 26.40
C LYS A 294 4.92 -0.30 25.50
N LYS A 295 5.15 -0.82 24.30
CA LYS A 295 6.24 -0.30 23.50
C LYS A 295 5.87 1.06 22.94
N ARG A 296 6.56 2.10 23.41
CA ARG A 296 6.34 3.47 22.98
C ARG A 296 6.70 3.61 21.51
N VAL A 297 5.76 4.09 20.72
CA VAL A 297 5.99 4.33 19.30
C VAL A 297 6.55 5.73 19.12
N LEU A 298 7.64 5.81 18.37
CA LEU A 298 8.27 7.09 18.08
C LEU A 298 7.44 7.82 17.02
N PRO A 299 7.23 9.15 17.15
CA PRO A 299 6.56 9.92 16.11
C PRO A 299 7.32 9.79 14.78
N ILE A 300 6.59 9.54 13.70
CA ILE A 300 7.12 9.61 12.33
C ILE A 300 7.50 11.05 11.98
N THR A 301 8.59 11.22 11.26
CA THR A 301 8.96 12.53 10.72
C THR A 301 8.08 12.90 9.53
N GLU A 302 7.94 14.19 9.24
CA GLU A 302 7.13 14.65 8.09
C GLU A 302 7.65 14.08 6.76
N LEU A 303 8.97 13.98 6.60
CA LEU A 303 9.61 13.40 5.41
C LEU A 303 9.24 11.93 5.22
N GLU A 304 9.24 11.14 6.30
CA GLU A 304 8.86 9.72 6.25
C GLU A 304 7.38 9.53 5.95
N SER A 305 6.52 10.38 6.51
CA SER A 305 5.10 10.39 6.16
C SER A 305 4.91 10.65 4.66
N LEU A 306 5.61 11.65 4.11
CA LEU A 306 5.58 11.96 2.67
C LEU A 306 6.06 10.78 1.81
N ILE A 307 7.14 10.10 2.21
CA ILE A 307 7.64 8.90 1.54
C ILE A 307 6.60 7.77 1.60
N GLY A 308 6.00 7.52 2.78
CA GLY A 308 4.95 6.52 2.96
C GLY A 308 3.75 6.75 2.04
N VAL A 309 3.28 8.00 1.95
CA VAL A 309 2.19 8.41 1.04
C VAL A 309 2.57 8.21 -0.42
N ARG A 310 3.81 8.52 -0.83
CA ARG A 310 4.28 8.27 -2.21
C ARG A 310 4.32 6.78 -2.53
N ARG A 311 4.84 5.96 -1.62
CA ARG A 311 4.87 4.49 -1.73
C ARG A 311 3.47 3.92 -1.91
N MET A 312 2.51 4.39 -1.10
CA MET A 312 1.10 3.96 -1.19
C MET A 312 0.49 4.33 -2.55
N ARG A 313 0.73 5.56 -3.03
CA ARG A 313 0.28 6.00 -4.37
C ARG A 313 0.88 5.14 -5.47
N PHE A 314 2.18 4.83 -5.37
CA PHE A 314 2.87 3.98 -6.35
C PHE A 314 2.25 2.58 -6.41
N LEU A 315 2.04 1.94 -5.26
CA LEU A 315 1.35 0.64 -5.19
C LEU A 315 -0.05 0.70 -5.83
N CYS A 316 -0.84 1.73 -5.51
CA CYS A 316 -2.16 1.92 -6.11
C CYS A 316 -2.11 2.08 -7.64
N GLN A 317 -1.07 2.73 -8.18
CA GLN A 317 -0.86 2.81 -9.63
C GLN A 317 -0.56 1.45 -10.25
N LEU A 318 0.20 0.59 -9.56
CA LEU A 318 0.46 -0.78 -10.03
C LEU A 318 -0.82 -1.60 -10.06
N ILE A 319 -1.61 -1.57 -8.98
CA ILE A 319 -2.93 -2.22 -8.91
C ILE A 319 -3.83 -1.72 -10.05
N GLY A 320 -3.91 -0.40 -10.24
CA GLY A 320 -4.72 0.22 -11.28
C GLY A 320 -4.25 -0.06 -12.71
N LYS A 321 -2.98 -0.43 -12.94
CA LYS A 321 -2.50 -0.86 -14.26
C LYS A 321 -2.96 -2.29 -14.57
N VAL A 322 -2.86 -3.19 -13.59
CA VAL A 322 -3.17 -4.61 -13.77
C VAL A 322 -4.67 -4.86 -13.85
N ARG A 323 -5.49 -4.17 -13.03
CA ARG A 323 -6.93 -4.45 -12.97
C ARG A 323 -7.79 -3.72 -14.00
N LYS A 324 -7.24 -2.88 -14.88
CA LYS A 324 -8.07 -2.19 -15.90
C LYS A 324 -8.71 -3.21 -16.85
N PRO A 325 -10.04 -3.12 -17.11
CA PRO A 325 -10.97 -2.02 -16.82
C PRO A 325 -11.78 -2.17 -15.51
N PHE A 326 -11.51 -3.17 -14.68
CA PHE A 326 -12.20 -3.44 -13.41
C PHE A 326 -11.80 -2.46 -12.29
N CYS A 327 -12.52 -2.52 -11.16
CA CYS A 327 -12.22 -1.69 -9.99
C CYS A 327 -10.82 -2.05 -9.43
N GLY A 328 -10.07 -1.04 -8.99
CA GLY A 328 -8.74 -1.26 -8.42
C GLY A 328 -8.79 -2.13 -7.17
N ILE A 329 -9.68 -1.81 -6.23
CA ILE A 329 -9.88 -2.57 -5.00
C ILE A 329 -11.38 -2.60 -4.63
N ASN A 330 -11.76 -3.59 -3.84
CA ASN A 330 -13.13 -3.83 -3.38
C ASN A 330 -13.37 -3.29 -1.96
N GLY A 331 -12.31 -3.07 -1.18
CA GLY A 331 -12.37 -2.49 0.16
C GLY A 331 -10.99 -2.36 0.79
N LEU A 332 -10.94 -1.68 1.93
CA LEU A 332 -9.73 -1.50 2.72
C LEU A 332 -9.99 -1.84 4.18
N LEU A 333 -9.15 -2.70 4.76
CA LEU A 333 -9.08 -2.99 6.19
C LEU A 333 -7.93 -2.18 6.80
N GLN A 334 -8.25 -1.25 7.68
CA GLN A 334 -7.29 -0.45 8.43
C GLN A 334 -7.14 -1.02 9.83
N ALA A 335 -6.04 -1.70 10.10
CA ALA A 335 -5.70 -2.14 11.43
C ALA A 335 -5.13 -0.97 12.26
N ILE A 336 -5.60 -0.87 13.50
CA ILE A 336 -5.26 0.17 14.46
C ILE A 336 -4.86 -0.53 15.77
N PRO A 337 -3.57 -0.50 16.17
CA PRO A 337 -3.15 -1.06 17.45
C PRO A 337 -3.87 -0.38 18.62
N LEU A 338 -4.48 -1.17 19.52
CA LEU A 338 -5.16 -0.63 20.68
C LEU A 338 -4.21 0.21 21.54
N SER A 339 -2.97 -0.25 21.71
CA SER A 339 -1.93 0.47 22.46
C SER A 339 -1.78 1.93 22.00
N TRP A 340 -1.98 2.21 20.71
CA TRP A 340 -1.83 3.55 20.14
C TRP A 340 -3.05 4.44 20.38
N THR A 341 -4.21 3.82 20.63
CA THR A 341 -5.46 4.51 20.97
C THR A 341 -5.63 4.74 22.47
N SER A 342 -4.83 4.04 23.29
CA SER A 342 -4.93 4.09 24.75
C SER A 342 -4.53 5.44 25.34
N GLU A 343 -3.59 6.16 24.70
CA GLU A 343 -3.15 7.49 25.10
C GLU A 343 -3.57 8.53 24.04
N PRO A 344 -4.20 9.65 24.44
CA PRO A 344 -4.72 10.63 23.49
C PRO A 344 -3.64 11.29 22.62
N ASP A 345 -2.42 11.42 23.15
CA ASP A 345 -1.30 12.02 22.42
C ASP A 345 -0.77 11.12 21.30
N TYR A 346 -0.82 9.80 21.47
CA TYR A 346 -0.50 8.86 20.40
C TYR A 346 -1.59 8.81 19.34
N ALA A 347 -2.86 8.77 19.78
CA ALA A 347 -4.01 8.79 18.87
C ALA A 347 -4.00 10.04 17.96
N ARG A 348 -3.66 11.22 18.51
CA ARG A 348 -3.52 12.47 17.74
C ARG A 348 -2.42 12.44 16.68
N LYS A 349 -1.38 11.63 16.88
CA LYS A 349 -0.27 11.47 15.92
C LYS A 349 -0.55 10.39 14.87
N LEU A 350 -1.27 9.34 15.26
CA LEU A 350 -1.68 8.27 14.34
C LEU A 350 -2.74 8.73 13.35
N ALA A 351 -3.74 9.48 13.81
CA ALA A 351 -4.88 9.86 12.99
C ALA A 351 -4.49 10.56 11.67
N PRO A 352 -3.52 11.50 11.63
CA PRO A 352 -3.00 12.04 10.38
C PRO A 352 -2.40 11.00 9.44
N ALA A 353 -1.57 10.06 9.94
CA ALA A 353 -0.95 9.04 9.10
C ALA A 353 -1.99 8.12 8.43
N VAL A 354 -3.00 7.67 9.20
CA VAL A 354 -4.11 6.87 8.67
C VAL A 354 -4.92 7.66 7.64
N ARG A 355 -5.24 8.91 7.96
CA ARG A 355 -6.00 9.79 7.05
C ARG A 355 -5.23 10.02 5.74
N ASP A 356 -3.94 10.30 5.81
CA ASP A 356 -3.12 10.63 4.64
C ASP A 356 -2.95 9.39 3.75
N ASP A 357 -2.84 8.19 4.32
CA ASP A 357 -2.90 6.92 3.57
C ASP A 357 -4.24 6.73 2.87
N LEU A 358 -5.37 6.92 3.57
CA LEU A 358 -6.71 6.81 2.97
C LEU A 358 -6.92 7.80 1.82
N ILE A 359 -6.49 9.06 2.00
CA ILE A 359 -6.52 10.09 0.95
C ILE A 359 -5.65 9.66 -0.23
N ALA A 360 -4.47 9.10 0.02
CA ALA A 360 -3.58 8.60 -1.03
C ALA A 360 -4.24 7.48 -1.85
N VAL A 361 -4.86 6.49 -1.19
CA VAL A 361 -5.54 5.38 -1.86
C VAL A 361 -6.75 5.88 -2.65
N HIS A 362 -7.63 6.70 -2.05
CA HIS A 362 -8.79 7.27 -2.75
C HIS A 362 -8.41 8.12 -3.96
N SER A 363 -7.41 8.99 -3.80
CA SER A 363 -6.96 9.86 -4.90
C SER A 363 -6.26 9.11 -6.02
N ALA A 364 -5.45 8.10 -5.69
CA ALA A 364 -4.70 7.31 -6.67
C ALA A 364 -5.61 6.37 -7.48
N LEU A 365 -6.58 5.72 -6.81
CA LEU A 365 -7.51 4.80 -7.46
C LEU A 365 -8.73 5.50 -8.06
N GLN A 366 -9.02 6.74 -7.67
CA GLN A 366 -10.21 7.51 -8.08
C GLN A 366 -11.53 6.76 -7.79
N LEU A 367 -11.57 6.03 -6.67
CA LEU A 367 -12.69 5.19 -6.27
C LEU A 367 -13.11 5.47 -4.83
N GLN A 368 -14.41 5.32 -4.57
CA GLN A 368 -14.95 5.17 -3.22
C GLN A 368 -15.17 3.68 -2.94
N PHE A 369 -14.72 3.23 -1.79
CA PHE A 369 -14.80 1.82 -1.37
C PHE A 369 -15.02 1.77 0.15
N PRO A 370 -15.62 0.69 0.67
CA PRO A 370 -15.81 0.52 2.10
C PRO A 370 -14.44 0.43 2.82
N VAL A 371 -14.34 1.17 3.93
CA VAL A 371 -13.19 1.14 4.83
C VAL A 371 -13.65 0.54 6.16
N VAL A 372 -13.03 -0.57 6.55
CA VAL A 372 -13.28 -1.22 7.84
C VAL A 372 -12.10 -0.93 8.74
N ALA A 373 -12.35 -0.37 9.92
CA ALA A 373 -11.33 -0.21 10.94
C ALA A 373 -11.35 -1.42 11.88
N MET A 374 -10.19 -2.03 12.11
CA MET A 374 -10.02 -3.15 13.04
C MET A 374 -9.06 -2.74 14.15
N VAL A 375 -9.49 -2.88 15.40
CA VAL A 375 -8.61 -2.64 16.55
C VAL A 375 -7.85 -3.92 16.85
N THR A 376 -6.52 -3.87 16.77
CA THR A 376 -5.64 -5.01 17.08
C THR A 376 -5.16 -4.95 18.53
N GLU A 377 -4.53 -6.02 19.01
CA GLU A 377 -4.01 -6.12 20.40
C GLU A 377 -5.10 -6.17 21.48
N LEU A 378 -6.33 -6.56 21.12
CA LEU A 378 -7.40 -6.76 22.10
C LEU A 378 -7.09 -7.91 23.06
N ASP A 379 -6.29 -8.88 22.64
CA ASP A 379 -5.86 -10.02 23.48
C ASP A 379 -5.00 -9.60 24.68
N ASP A 380 -4.33 -8.44 24.59
CA ASP A 380 -3.52 -7.88 25.67
C ASP A 380 -4.36 -7.17 26.74
N VAL A 381 -5.64 -6.93 26.46
CA VAL A 381 -6.54 -6.23 27.39
C VAL A 381 -7.04 -7.20 28.44
N ALA A 382 -6.72 -6.90 29.70
CA ALA A 382 -7.23 -7.65 30.84
C ALA A 382 -8.77 -7.75 30.80
N GLY A 383 -9.29 -8.97 30.81
CA GLY A 383 -10.73 -9.24 30.80
C GLY A 383 -11.35 -9.49 29.42
N VAL A 384 -10.65 -9.24 28.31
CA VAL A 384 -11.23 -9.46 26.96
C VAL A 384 -11.48 -10.95 26.70
N LYS A 385 -10.55 -11.82 27.10
CA LYS A 385 -10.74 -13.28 26.95
C LYS A 385 -11.94 -13.77 27.77
N GLU A 386 -12.09 -13.30 29.01
CA GLU A 386 -13.23 -13.60 29.86
C GLU A 386 -14.54 -13.04 29.28
N PHE A 387 -14.49 -11.87 28.65
CA PHE A 387 -15.62 -11.28 27.96
C PHE A 387 -16.05 -12.12 26.76
N LEU A 388 -15.11 -12.53 25.89
CA LEU A 388 -15.38 -13.39 24.73
C LEU A 388 -15.95 -14.76 25.14
N LEU A 389 -15.35 -15.40 26.14
CA LEU A 389 -15.84 -16.68 26.68
C LEU A 389 -17.23 -16.56 27.32
N ARG A 390 -17.63 -15.37 27.77
CA ARG A 390 -18.98 -15.11 28.29
C ARG A 390 -19.95 -14.80 27.15
N SER A 391 -19.54 -14.08 26.12
CA SER A 391 -20.40 -13.79 24.97
C SER A 391 -20.73 -15.03 24.15
N GLU A 392 -19.83 -16.00 24.07
CA GLU A 392 -20.12 -17.30 23.40
C GLU A 392 -21.14 -18.16 24.15
N ARG A 393 -21.38 -17.88 25.44
CA ARG A 393 -22.37 -18.60 26.26
C ARG A 393 -23.76 -17.96 26.23
N LEU A 394 -23.86 -16.72 25.76
CA LEU A 394 -25.11 -16.00 25.58
C LEU A 394 -25.65 -16.28 24.18
#